data_AF-A0ABD3EG69-F1
#
_entry.id   AF-A0ABD3EG69-F1
#
_cell.length_a   1.000
_cell.length_b   1.000
_cell.length_c   1.000
_cell.angle_alpha   90.00
_cell.angle_beta   90.00
_cell.angle_gamma   90.00
#
_symmetry.space_group_name_H-M   'P 1'
#
loop_
_entity.id
_entity.type
_entity.pdbx_description
1 polymer ?
#
loop_
_entity_poly.entity_id
_entity_poly.type
_entity_poly.pdbx_seq_one_letter_code
_entity_poly.pdbx_strand_id
1 'polypeptide(L)'
;MGYVGFMSWVVLWFILIVHSPRGCSANREVDLFNEGLSGPLAPDLGNLKDLQYLELYGNNFHGPIPVELGKLKKLESLDLFSNHLSGPIPWQLGNCWSLKFLRLQNNDLSDRVPVEYFAMHLRHLQVVVFYPNRKLCDPFRCYVCNGKPPCGNNHTK
;
A
#
# COMPACT_ATOMS: atom_id res chain seq x y z
N MET A 1 1.79 -42.62 5.75
CA MET A 1 2.75 -41.50 5.53
C MET A 1 2.54 -41.00 4.11
N GLY A 2 2.10 -39.76 3.95
CA GLY A 2 1.82 -39.16 2.64
C GLY A 2 0.97 -37.92 2.80
N TYR A 3 1.62 -36.79 3.10
CA TYR A 3 0.96 -35.49 3.21
C TYR A 3 0.43 -35.06 1.84
N VAL A 4 -0.89 -34.91 1.76
CA VAL A 4 -1.61 -34.33 0.63
C VAL A 4 -1.46 -32.80 0.73
N GLY A 5 -1.22 -32.16 -0.41
CA GLY A 5 -0.74 -30.78 -0.54
C GLY A 5 -1.49 -29.73 0.28
N PHE A 6 -0.70 -28.96 1.03
CA PHE A 6 -1.08 -27.69 1.64
C PHE A 6 -1.50 -26.69 0.54
N MET A 7 -2.78 -26.69 0.20
CA MET A 7 -3.44 -25.50 -0.32
C MET A 7 -3.52 -24.51 0.85
N SER A 8 -2.88 -23.35 0.69
CA SER A 8 -2.73 -22.34 1.73
C SER A 8 -4.08 -21.88 2.28
N TRP A 9 -4.28 -22.11 3.57
CA TRP A 9 -5.48 -21.69 4.32
C TRP A 9 -5.75 -20.18 4.26
N VAL A 10 -4.78 -19.37 3.84
CA VAL A 10 -4.91 -17.92 3.70
C VAL A 10 -5.91 -17.52 2.60
N VAL A 11 -5.98 -18.24 1.48
CA VAL A 11 -6.87 -17.87 0.35
C VAL A 11 -8.34 -18.13 0.68
N LEU A 12 -8.64 -19.18 1.44
CA LEU A 12 -10.00 -19.48 1.91
C LEU A 12 -10.42 -18.59 3.08
N TRP A 13 -9.48 -18.10 3.89
CA TRP A 13 -9.79 -17.17 4.98
C TRP A 13 -10.03 -15.73 4.48
N PHE A 14 -9.37 -15.30 3.41
CA PHE A 14 -9.65 -14.00 2.75
C PHE A 14 -11.04 -13.93 2.10
N ILE A 15 -11.62 -15.07 1.69
CA ILE A 15 -12.98 -15.11 1.12
C ILE A 15 -14.06 -15.05 2.22
N LEU A 16 -13.74 -15.44 3.46
CA LEU A 16 -14.70 -15.49 4.56
C LEU A 16 -14.87 -14.17 5.33
N ILE A 17 -13.90 -13.25 5.32
CA ILE A 17 -14.08 -11.93 5.97
C ILE A 17 -14.78 -10.92 5.04
N VAL A 18 -14.77 -11.14 3.73
CA VAL A 18 -15.57 -10.35 2.78
C VAL A 18 -17.07 -10.70 2.85
N HIS A 19 -17.45 -11.77 3.55
CA HIS A 19 -18.85 -12.07 3.89
C HIS A 19 -19.17 -11.60 5.32
N SER A 20 -19.36 -10.28 5.48
CA SER A 20 -20.09 -9.77 6.64
C SER A 20 -21.56 -10.22 6.53
N PRO A 21 -22.11 -10.99 7.50
CA PRO A 21 -23.47 -11.55 7.42
C PRO A 21 -24.53 -10.53 7.85
N ARG A 22 -24.35 -9.26 7.49
CA ARG A 22 -25.39 -8.24 7.59
C ARG A 22 -25.57 -7.67 6.20
N GLY A 23 -26.59 -8.15 5.51
CA GLY A 23 -26.93 -7.66 4.18
C GLY A 23 -27.09 -6.14 4.18
N CYS A 24 -26.14 -5.45 3.56
CA CYS A 24 -26.26 -4.12 2.94
C CYS A 24 -24.90 -3.63 2.41
N SER A 25 -24.88 -3.34 1.11
CA SER A 25 -23.82 -2.65 0.32
C SER A 25 -22.58 -3.48 -0.07
N ALA A 26 -22.29 -3.46 -1.37
CA ALA A 26 -21.16 -4.10 -2.05
C ALA A 26 -19.80 -3.77 -1.42
N ASN A 27 -18.80 -4.64 -1.66
CA ASN A 27 -17.38 -4.62 -1.25
C ASN A 27 -16.65 -3.25 -1.41
N ARG A 28 -17.08 -2.23 -0.66
CA ARG A 28 -16.54 -0.85 -0.70
C ARG A 28 -15.50 -0.63 0.38
N GLU A 29 -15.39 -1.52 1.35
CA GLU A 29 -14.51 -1.35 2.49
C GLU A 29 -13.91 -2.69 2.88
N VAL A 30 -12.59 -2.68 3.10
CA VAL A 30 -11.82 -3.76 3.74
C VAL A 30 -11.12 -3.12 4.91
N ASP A 31 -11.62 -3.44 6.10
CA ASP A 31 -11.09 -2.96 7.36
C ASP A 31 -10.58 -4.17 8.16
N LEU A 32 -9.26 -4.26 8.30
CA LEU A 32 -8.55 -5.33 9.01
C LEU A 32 -7.36 -4.77 9.81
N PHE A 33 -7.46 -3.55 10.35
CA PHE A 33 -6.35 -2.95 11.11
C PHE A 33 -6.12 -3.66 12.46
N ASN A 34 -4.87 -3.70 12.93
CA ASN A 34 -4.49 -4.29 14.23
C ASN A 34 -4.89 -5.77 14.46
N GLU A 35 -5.07 -6.55 13.41
CA GLU A 35 -5.47 -7.96 13.49
C GLU A 35 -4.27 -8.93 13.61
N GLY A 36 -3.04 -8.40 13.64
CA GLY A 36 -1.82 -9.22 13.70
C GLY A 36 -1.52 -10.00 12.42
N LEU A 37 -2.17 -9.64 11.30
CA LEU A 37 -2.01 -10.28 10.00
C LEU A 37 -0.57 -10.16 9.50
N SER A 38 -0.10 -11.15 8.76
CA SER A 38 1.26 -11.19 8.23
C SER A 38 1.29 -11.78 6.82
N GLY A 39 2.45 -11.69 6.16
CA GLY A 39 2.60 -12.07 4.76
C GLY A 39 2.66 -10.87 3.82
N PRO A 40 2.82 -11.11 2.51
CA PRO A 40 2.76 -10.05 1.51
C PRO A 40 1.32 -9.61 1.23
N LEU A 41 1.15 -8.35 0.82
CA LEU A 41 -0.10 -7.88 0.26
C LEU A 41 -0.38 -8.63 -1.06
N ALA A 42 -1.57 -9.23 -1.17
CA ALA A 42 -1.95 -9.98 -2.34
C ALA A 42 -2.23 -9.04 -3.54
N PRO A 43 -1.64 -9.27 -4.72
CA PRO A 43 -1.97 -8.52 -5.95
C PRO A 43 -3.46 -8.55 -6.30
N ASP A 44 -4.17 -9.61 -5.91
CA ASP A 44 -5.60 -9.80 -6.13
C ASP A 44 -6.48 -8.74 -5.45
N LEU A 45 -5.96 -8.01 -4.46
CA LEU A 45 -6.64 -6.83 -3.90
C LEU A 45 -6.97 -5.81 -5.00
N GLY A 46 -6.17 -5.73 -6.06
CA GLY A 46 -6.44 -4.88 -7.23
C GLY A 46 -7.66 -5.30 -8.07
N ASN A 47 -8.30 -6.43 -7.77
CA ASN A 47 -9.53 -6.90 -8.43
C ASN A 47 -10.81 -6.37 -7.77
N LEU A 48 -10.72 -5.79 -6.57
CA LEU A 48 -11.87 -5.22 -5.84
C LEU A 48 -12.26 -3.83 -6.40
N LYS A 49 -12.77 -3.77 -7.64
CA LYS A 49 -12.98 -2.51 -8.39
C LYS A 49 -13.90 -1.50 -7.71
N ASP A 50 -14.77 -1.97 -6.82
CA ASP A 50 -15.69 -1.14 -6.05
C ASP A 50 -15.15 -0.67 -4.70
N LEU A 51 -13.94 -1.08 -4.33
CA LEU A 51 -13.30 -0.72 -3.07
C LEU A 51 -13.03 0.79 -2.99
N GLN A 52 -13.45 1.38 -1.88
CA GLN A 52 -13.29 2.79 -1.50
C GLN A 52 -12.34 2.94 -0.31
N TYR A 53 -12.32 1.98 0.61
CA TYR A 53 -11.49 2.02 1.82
C TYR A 53 -10.71 0.73 1.96
N LEU A 54 -9.38 0.84 2.05
CA LEU A 54 -8.48 -0.27 2.35
C LEU A 54 -7.63 0.11 3.57
N GLU A 55 -8.08 -0.35 4.73
CA GLU A 55 -7.48 -0.03 6.04
C GLU A 55 -6.80 -1.30 6.59
N LEU A 56 -5.48 -1.38 6.41
CA LEU A 56 -4.66 -2.54 6.80
C LEU A 56 -3.54 -2.16 7.78
N TYR A 57 -3.61 -0.98 8.39
CA TYR A 57 -2.58 -0.45 9.26
C TYR A 57 -2.42 -1.26 10.55
N GLY A 58 -1.24 -1.17 11.18
CA GLY A 58 -0.97 -1.83 12.46
C GLY A 58 -0.93 -3.36 12.38
N ASN A 59 -0.52 -3.90 11.23
CA ASN A 59 -0.33 -5.34 11.02
C ASN A 59 1.17 -5.65 10.82
N ASN A 60 1.47 -6.89 10.48
CA ASN A 60 2.81 -7.39 10.17
C ASN A 60 2.99 -7.70 8.67
N PHE A 61 2.28 -6.98 7.78
CA PHE A 61 2.43 -7.17 6.33
C PHE A 61 3.85 -6.78 5.89
N HIS A 62 4.43 -7.54 4.97
CA HIS A 62 5.81 -7.34 4.52
C HIS A 62 5.97 -7.45 2.99
N GLY A 63 7.15 -7.13 2.47
CA GLY A 63 7.39 -7.11 1.02
C GLY A 63 6.81 -5.87 0.34
N PRO A 64 6.71 -5.86 -1.01
CA PRO A 64 6.32 -4.66 -1.76
C PRO A 64 4.83 -4.36 -1.71
N ILE A 65 4.50 -3.08 -1.90
CA ILE A 65 3.14 -2.66 -2.24
C ILE A 65 2.85 -3.13 -3.68
N PRO A 66 1.80 -3.93 -3.93
CA PRO A 66 1.49 -4.41 -5.27
C PRO A 66 1.09 -3.27 -6.21
N VAL A 67 1.63 -3.28 -7.43
CA VAL A 67 1.30 -2.28 -8.46
C VAL A 67 -0.17 -2.35 -8.88
N GLU A 68 -0.81 -3.51 -8.67
CA GLU A 68 -2.21 -3.80 -8.96
C GLU A 68 -3.17 -2.94 -8.15
N LEU A 69 -2.77 -2.41 -6.99
CA LEU A 69 -3.58 -1.45 -6.23
C LEU A 69 -3.88 -0.19 -7.06
N GLY A 70 -3.03 0.16 -8.02
CA GLY A 70 -3.28 1.25 -8.99
C GLY A 70 -4.50 1.04 -9.91
N LYS A 71 -5.10 -0.17 -9.90
CA LYS A 71 -6.33 -0.47 -10.63
C LYS A 71 -7.60 -0.04 -9.88
N LEU A 72 -7.50 0.32 -8.60
CA LEU A 72 -8.65 0.64 -7.73
C LEU A 72 -9.09 2.10 -7.92
N LYS A 73 -9.81 2.37 -9.01
CA LYS A 73 -10.17 3.75 -9.41
C LYS A 73 -11.09 4.47 -8.43
N LYS A 74 -11.88 3.72 -7.66
CA LYS A 74 -12.81 4.24 -6.65
C LYS A 74 -12.21 4.35 -5.25
N LEU A 75 -10.95 3.96 -5.07
CA LEU A 75 -10.28 3.98 -3.78
C LEU A 75 -10.13 5.43 -3.30
N GLU A 76 -10.70 5.73 -2.14
CA GLU A 76 -10.64 7.04 -1.48
C GLU A 76 -9.61 7.05 -0.35
N SER A 77 -9.45 5.93 0.35
CA SER A 77 -8.48 5.77 1.44
C SER A 77 -7.63 4.52 1.24
N LEU A 78 -6.31 4.71 1.30
CA LEU A 78 -5.33 3.65 1.42
C LEU A 78 -4.50 3.89 2.67
N ASP A 79 -4.71 3.05 3.68
CA ASP A 79 -3.93 3.10 4.90
C ASP A 79 -3.19 1.79 5.15
N LEU A 80 -1.85 1.89 5.06
CA LEU A 80 -0.92 0.79 5.29
C LEU A 80 0.10 1.14 6.40
N PHE A 81 -0.15 2.17 7.22
CA PHE A 81 0.85 2.60 8.20
C PHE A 81 1.13 1.53 9.26
N SER A 82 2.31 1.58 9.89
CA SER A 82 2.72 0.60 10.92
C SER A 82 2.62 -0.84 10.43
N ASN A 83 3.41 -1.15 9.41
CA ASN A 83 3.62 -2.49 8.87
C ASN A 83 5.13 -2.67 8.60
N HIS A 84 5.51 -3.77 7.93
CA HIS A 84 6.88 -4.08 7.51
C HIS A 84 7.03 -4.04 5.97
N LEU A 85 6.23 -3.23 5.29
CA LEU A 85 6.27 -3.10 3.82
C LEU A 85 7.61 -2.49 3.38
N SER A 86 8.14 -2.95 2.26
CA SER A 86 9.47 -2.61 1.77
C SER A 86 9.48 -2.39 0.26
N GLY A 87 10.61 -1.91 -0.29
CA GLY A 87 10.69 -1.58 -1.72
C GLY A 87 10.09 -0.21 -2.05
N PRO A 88 10.03 0.13 -3.35
CA PRO A 88 9.57 1.44 -3.81
C PRO A 88 8.06 1.62 -3.66
N ILE A 89 7.62 2.87 -3.50
CA ILE A 89 6.20 3.24 -3.63
C ILE A 89 5.81 3.16 -5.11
N PRO A 90 4.84 2.32 -5.51
CA PRO A 90 4.40 2.24 -6.90
C PRO A 90 3.82 3.55 -7.39
N TRP A 91 4.37 4.12 -8.47
CA TRP A 91 3.81 5.30 -9.12
C TRP A 91 2.38 5.06 -9.63
N GLN A 92 2.01 3.80 -9.88
CA GLN A 92 0.68 3.36 -10.30
C GLN A 92 -0.42 3.69 -9.28
N LEU A 93 -0.08 3.92 -8.00
CA LEU A 93 -1.04 4.45 -7.01
C LEU A 93 -1.58 5.82 -7.43
N GLY A 94 -0.83 6.58 -8.24
CA GLY A 94 -1.30 7.83 -8.85
C GLY A 94 -2.47 7.63 -9.82
N ASN A 95 -2.72 6.40 -10.27
CA ASN A 95 -3.86 6.10 -11.13
C ASN A 95 -5.17 5.89 -10.34
N CYS A 96 -5.14 5.92 -9.00
CA CYS A 96 -6.33 5.90 -8.14
C CYS A 96 -6.88 7.32 -8.00
N TRP A 97 -7.56 7.82 -9.04
CA TRP A 97 -7.95 9.23 -9.12
C TRP A 97 -8.92 9.72 -8.03
N SER A 98 -9.63 8.81 -7.35
CA SER A 98 -10.48 9.11 -6.20
C SER A 98 -9.73 9.21 -4.87
N LEU A 99 -8.42 8.93 -4.84
CA LEU A 99 -7.65 8.83 -3.59
C LEU A 99 -7.52 10.19 -2.90
N LYS A 100 -7.96 10.25 -1.64
CA LYS A 100 -7.93 11.42 -0.76
C LYS A 100 -6.94 11.24 0.38
N PHE A 101 -6.78 10.01 0.87
CA PHE A 101 -5.94 9.68 2.01
C PHE A 101 -4.94 8.59 1.61
N LEU A 102 -3.64 8.91 1.73
CA LEU A 102 -2.55 7.96 1.51
C LEU A 102 -1.61 7.97 2.72
N ARG A 103 -1.67 6.92 3.54
CA ARG A 103 -0.85 6.77 4.76
C ARG A 103 0.04 5.54 4.64
N LEU A 104 1.35 5.79 4.57
CA LEU A 104 2.38 4.76 4.37
C LEU A 104 3.50 4.82 5.42
N GLN A 105 3.40 5.73 6.40
CA GLN A 105 4.40 5.89 7.46
C GLN A 105 4.61 4.65 8.32
N ASN A 106 5.72 4.59 9.05
CA ASN A 106 6.13 3.45 9.88
C ASN A 106 6.17 2.14 9.08
N ASN A 107 6.93 2.15 7.98
CA ASN A 107 7.26 0.97 7.18
C ASN A 107 8.77 0.97 6.85
N ASP A 108 9.20 0.03 6.01
CA ASP A 108 10.56 -0.14 5.49
C ASP A 108 10.69 0.25 3.99
N LEU A 109 9.79 1.13 3.49
CA LEU A 109 9.77 1.56 2.09
C LEU A 109 11.05 2.30 1.70
N SER A 110 11.48 2.09 0.45
CA SER A 110 12.75 2.57 -0.10
C SER A 110 12.57 3.41 -1.38
N ASP A 111 13.70 3.92 -1.86
CA ASP A 111 13.80 4.69 -3.11
C ASP A 111 13.06 6.02 -3.09
N ARG A 112 12.96 6.67 -4.26
CA ARG A 112 12.35 7.99 -4.40
C ARG A 112 10.84 7.89 -4.34
N VAL A 113 10.23 8.84 -3.63
CA VAL A 113 8.77 9.03 -3.67
C VAL A 113 8.38 9.56 -5.06
N PRO A 114 7.36 9.00 -5.75
CA PRO A 114 6.92 9.45 -7.07
C PRO A 114 6.08 10.75 -6.97
N VAL A 115 6.66 11.79 -6.37
CA VAL A 115 5.98 13.05 -6.04
C VAL A 115 5.47 13.78 -7.28
N GLU A 116 6.23 13.79 -8.37
CA GLU A 116 5.82 14.45 -9.62
C GLU A 116 4.59 13.76 -10.19
N TYR A 117 4.59 12.42 -10.23
CA TYR A 117 3.48 11.66 -10.76
C TYR A 117 2.22 11.83 -9.89
N PHE A 118 2.35 11.75 -8.57
CA PHE A 118 1.24 11.97 -7.65
C PHE A 118 0.69 13.40 -7.76
N ALA A 119 1.55 14.42 -7.84
CA ALA A 119 1.10 15.81 -8.01
C ALA A 119 0.34 16.04 -9.32
N MET A 120 0.72 15.37 -10.41
CA MET A 120 0.05 15.51 -11.70
C MET A 120 -1.33 14.81 -11.74
N HIS A 121 -1.49 13.67 -11.06
CA HIS A 121 -2.65 12.78 -11.19
C HIS A 121 -3.61 12.79 -9.98
N LEU A 122 -3.11 12.99 -8.77
CA LEU A 122 -3.90 12.97 -7.52
C LEU A 122 -4.20 14.39 -7.05
N ARG A 123 -4.85 15.19 -7.91
CA ARG A 123 -5.11 16.62 -7.65
C ARG A 123 -6.08 16.90 -6.50
N HIS A 124 -6.78 15.87 -6.02
CA HIS A 124 -7.73 15.95 -4.91
C HIS A 124 -7.21 15.32 -3.62
N LEU A 125 -5.93 14.94 -3.59
CA LEU A 125 -5.31 14.30 -2.44
C LEU A 125 -5.26 15.29 -1.27
N GLN A 126 -5.80 14.87 -0.13
CA GLN A 126 -5.97 15.73 1.05
C GLN A 126 -4.88 15.48 2.08
N VAL A 127 -4.59 14.20 2.32
CA VAL A 127 -3.63 13.77 3.34
C VAL A 127 -2.68 12.77 2.73
N VAL A 128 -1.39 13.06 2.85
CA VAL A 128 -0.30 12.17 2.45
C VAL A 128 0.73 12.12 3.53
N VAL A 129 1.00 10.92 4.02
CA VAL A 129 2.00 10.72 5.08
C VAL A 129 2.90 9.55 4.69
N PHE A 130 4.14 9.86 4.34
CA PHE A 130 5.16 8.86 4.00
C PHE A 130 6.17 8.64 5.13
N TYR A 131 6.27 9.54 6.10
CA TYR A 131 7.33 9.50 7.12
C TYR A 131 6.81 9.08 8.49
N PRO A 132 7.55 8.25 9.24
CA PRO A 132 8.90 7.75 8.91
C PRO A 132 8.91 6.49 8.02
N ASN A 133 9.79 6.47 7.02
CA ASN A 133 10.28 5.28 6.33
C ASN A 133 11.78 5.51 6.11
N ARG A 134 12.65 4.78 6.82
CA ARG A 134 14.08 5.15 6.94
C ARG A 134 14.87 5.02 5.64
N LYS A 135 14.36 4.26 4.68
CA LYS A 135 15.01 4.00 3.39
C LYS A 135 14.45 4.87 2.26
N LEU A 136 13.40 5.67 2.51
CA LEU A 136 12.88 6.60 1.52
C LEU A 136 13.88 7.74 1.26
N CYS A 137 14.04 8.03 -0.01
CA CYS A 137 14.76 9.18 -0.52
C CYS A 137 13.79 10.36 -0.64
N ASP A 138 13.90 11.34 0.26
CA ASP A 138 13.10 12.56 0.19
C ASP A 138 13.74 13.60 -0.74
N PRO A 139 13.09 14.00 -1.85
CA PRO A 139 13.55 15.14 -2.63
C PRO A 139 13.49 16.47 -1.84
N PHE A 140 12.68 16.57 -0.79
CA PHE A 140 12.47 17.80 0.00
C PHE A 140 13.22 17.83 1.35
N ARG A 141 13.77 16.70 1.83
CA ARG A 141 14.58 16.61 3.07
C ARG A 141 15.96 16.00 2.82
N CYS A 142 16.79 16.72 2.08
CA CYS A 142 18.20 16.36 1.90
C CYS A 142 19.09 16.56 3.16
N TYR A 143 18.54 16.97 4.32
CA TYR A 143 19.34 17.20 5.54
C TYR A 143 19.56 15.95 6.41
N VAL A 144 18.85 14.83 6.17
CA VAL A 144 18.91 13.62 7.03
C VAL A 144 19.70 12.47 6.38
N CYS A 145 20.14 12.64 5.14
CA CYS A 145 20.95 11.65 4.44
C CYS A 145 22.41 11.76 4.91
N ASN A 146 22.76 11.24 6.11
CA ASN A 146 24.13 11.09 6.69
C ASN A 146 25.29 11.08 5.65
N GLY A 147 25.66 12.23 5.10
CA GLY A 147 26.62 12.34 4.00
C GLY A 147 26.27 11.68 2.65
N LYS A 148 25.03 11.17 2.43
CA LYS A 148 24.60 10.67 1.12
C LYS A 148 24.10 11.83 0.24
N PRO A 149 24.53 11.92 -1.03
CA PRO A 149 24.14 13.01 -1.91
C PRO A 149 22.61 13.08 -2.08
N PRO A 150 22.06 14.28 -2.36
CA PRO A 150 20.66 14.43 -2.75
C PRO A 150 20.34 13.38 -3.82
N CYS A 151 19.22 12.68 -3.68
CA CYS A 151 18.89 11.54 -4.54
C CYS A 151 18.86 12.04 -6.00
N GLY A 152 20.01 11.86 -6.66
CA GLY A 152 20.44 12.53 -7.88
C GLY A 152 20.91 11.46 -8.86
N ASN A 153 20.67 11.76 -10.12
CA ASN A 153 20.38 10.80 -11.18
C ASN A 153 21.56 9.88 -11.53
N ASN A 154 21.45 8.59 -11.19
CA ASN A 154 22.25 7.53 -11.83
C ASN A 154 21.37 6.60 -12.68
N HIS A 155 20.49 7.21 -13.48
CA HIS A 155 20.15 6.65 -14.78
C HIS A 155 20.96 7.40 -15.83
N THR A 156 22.20 7.01 -16.04
CA THR A 156 22.97 7.22 -17.28
C THR A 156 24.24 6.36 -17.23
N LYS A 157 24.11 5.07 -17.53
CA LYS A 157 24.56 4.46 -18.79
C LYS A 157 24.12 3.00 -18.84
#